data_AF-A0A3M0ZE04-F1
#
_entry.id   AF-A0A3M0ZE04-F1
#
_cell.length_a   1.000
_cell.length_b   1.000
_cell.length_c   1.000
_cell.angle_alpha   90.00
_cell.angle_beta   90.00
_cell.angle_gamma   90.00
#
_symmetry.space_group_name_H-M   'P 1'
#
loop_
_entity.id
_entity.type
_entity.pdbx_description
1 polymer ?
#
loop_
_entity_poly.entity_id
_entity_poly.type
_entity_poly.pdbx_seq_one_letter_code
_entity_poly.pdbx_strand_id
1 'polypeptide(L)'
;MRSLVRPEIAESLWDFGGFFYCDSPGCDAVYFCPGGDRVLGRSALKVRVGRKESAPPRPICYCFGFTYEDIEAEVEATGQSAIVGEITDRCRKGLDRCEETNPRGACCLGEVRAAVAQALKRKGQAEHSASRGEVRLGVLAQVGAIAAAVLASACCWLPLALVAAGASVGTLAGRLEAWRPVFLPATFVFLAAAFYFAYRRPATDGQDACGEAGACCPESSTKARSARRLLLWVVAALAVGFALFPEFGPALLGSN
;
A
#
# COMPACT_ATOMS: atom_id res chain seq x y z
N MET A 1 1.51 29.28 30.20
CA MET A 1 2.97 28.97 30.14
C MET A 1 3.57 28.65 31.51
N ARG A 2 3.61 29.58 32.48
CA ARG A 2 4.30 29.37 33.79
C ARG A 2 3.83 28.14 34.56
N SER A 3 2.54 27.80 34.50
CA SER A 3 1.96 26.59 35.07
C SER A 3 2.63 25.30 34.58
N LEU A 4 3.05 25.27 33.30
CA LEU A 4 3.52 24.10 32.58
C LEU A 4 5.04 23.94 32.60
N VAL A 5 5.80 25.00 32.85
CA VAL A 5 7.27 24.96 32.94
C VAL A 5 7.67 24.42 34.32
N ARG A 6 8.74 23.62 34.35
CA ARG A 6 9.34 23.11 35.60
C ARG A 6 9.75 24.27 36.52
N PRO A 7 9.54 24.16 37.84
CA PRO A 7 9.71 25.28 38.76
C PRO A 7 11.14 25.83 38.76
N GLU A 8 12.15 24.97 38.62
CA GLU A 8 13.57 25.35 38.61
C GLU A 8 13.91 26.27 37.42
N ILE A 9 13.16 26.15 36.32
CA ILE A 9 13.34 26.98 35.14
C ILE A 9 12.45 28.22 35.23
N ALA A 10 11.23 28.08 35.76
CA ALA A 10 10.24 29.15 35.83
C ALA A 10 10.71 30.37 36.64
N GLU A 11 11.47 30.16 37.71
CA GLU A 11 12.08 31.22 38.52
C GLU A 11 13.07 32.09 37.75
N SER A 12 13.56 31.64 36.59
CA SER A 12 14.50 32.39 35.75
C SER A 12 13.83 33.13 34.58
N LEU A 13 12.49 33.17 34.52
CA LEU A 13 11.72 33.69 33.37
C LEU A 13 10.96 35.01 33.63
N TRP A 14 11.25 35.72 34.72
CA TRP A 14 10.47 36.87 35.18
C TRP A 14 10.71 38.16 34.39
N ASP A 15 11.90 38.33 33.79
CA ASP A 15 12.31 39.57 33.11
C ASP A 15 12.10 39.59 31.58
N PHE A 16 11.56 38.52 30.98
CA PHE A 16 11.47 38.40 29.53
C PHE A 16 10.16 38.96 28.95
N GLY A 17 10.26 39.70 27.83
CA GLY A 17 9.17 40.37 27.11
C GLY A 17 8.16 39.47 26.38
N GLY A 18 7.87 38.29 26.93
CA GLY A 18 6.92 37.31 26.39
C GLY A 18 7.59 36.12 25.69
N PHE A 19 6.84 35.01 25.61
CA PHE A 19 7.27 33.77 24.96
C PHE A 19 6.28 33.38 23.87
N PHE A 20 6.80 32.80 22.80
CA PHE A 20 6.04 32.32 21.66
C PHE A 20 6.10 30.81 21.61
N TYR A 21 5.01 30.18 21.20
CA TYR A 21 4.93 28.74 21.05
C TYR A 21 5.41 28.31 19.66
N CYS A 22 6.33 27.35 19.60
CA CYS A 22 6.79 26.77 18.34
C CYS A 22 5.85 25.65 17.88
N ASP A 23 5.07 25.91 16.83
CA ASP A 23 4.08 24.96 16.30
C ASP A 23 4.66 23.91 15.34
N SER A 24 5.98 23.96 15.09
CA SER A 24 6.66 23.04 14.18
C SER A 24 6.74 21.63 14.80
N PRO A 25 6.19 20.60 14.12
CA PRO A 25 6.32 19.21 14.56
C PRO A 25 7.78 18.76 14.47
N GLY A 26 8.23 17.92 15.40
CA GLY A 26 9.61 17.42 15.46
C GLY A 26 10.68 18.43 15.93
N CYS A 27 10.35 19.72 16.01
CA CYS A 27 11.23 20.71 16.65
C CYS A 27 11.19 20.57 18.17
N ASP A 28 12.36 20.43 18.82
CA ASP A 28 12.46 20.27 20.27
C ASP A 28 12.00 21.51 21.05
N ALA A 29 12.20 22.70 20.49
CA ALA A 29 11.78 23.95 21.07
C ALA A 29 10.26 24.00 21.27
N VAL A 30 9.80 24.30 22.48
CA VAL A 30 8.39 24.53 22.83
C VAL A 30 8.09 26.01 22.92
N TYR A 31 8.86 26.74 23.73
CA TYR A 31 8.73 28.18 23.88
C TYR A 31 10.02 28.88 23.51
N PHE A 32 9.94 30.04 22.87
CA PHE A 32 11.10 30.88 22.54
C PHE A 32 10.78 32.36 22.70
N CYS A 33 11.79 33.17 23.00
CA CYS A 33 11.67 34.63 23.05
C CYS A 33 12.13 35.23 21.71
N PRO A 34 11.34 36.06 21.02
CA PRO A 34 11.82 36.76 19.82
C PRO A 34 12.86 37.79 20.23
N GLY A 35 14.01 37.80 19.55
CA GLY A 35 15.09 38.74 19.82
C GLY A 35 15.90 38.46 21.09
N GLY A 36 15.70 37.31 21.74
CA GLY A 36 16.54 36.85 22.86
C GLY A 36 17.04 35.41 22.64
N ASP A 37 18.06 35.01 23.39
CA ASP A 37 18.73 33.72 23.22
C ASP A 37 18.01 32.55 23.91
N ARG A 38 16.86 32.80 24.54
CA ARG A 38 16.21 31.81 25.41
C ARG A 38 15.20 30.95 24.66
N VAL A 39 15.48 29.64 24.66
CA VAL A 39 14.62 28.60 24.10
C VAL A 39 14.37 27.54 25.17
N LEU A 40 13.10 27.16 25.35
CA LEU A 40 12.67 26.08 26.25
C LEU A 40 12.27 24.88 25.41
N GLY A 41 13.02 23.79 25.54
CA GLY A 41 12.72 22.51 24.89
C GLY A 41 11.65 21.70 25.62
N ARG A 42 11.33 20.51 25.09
CA ARG A 42 10.35 19.58 25.69
C ARG A 42 10.67 19.22 27.15
N SER A 43 11.95 19.02 27.46
CA SER A 43 12.41 18.64 28.81
C SER A 43 12.18 19.72 29.87
N ALA A 44 12.01 20.98 29.45
CA ALA A 44 11.74 22.10 30.35
C ALA A 44 10.29 22.13 30.88
N LEU A 45 9.39 21.34 30.29
CA LEU A 45 7.98 21.29 30.69
C LEU A 45 7.69 20.12 31.64
N LYS A 46 6.65 20.29 32.46
CA LYS A 46 6.06 19.26 33.34
C LYS A 46 5.18 18.28 32.57
N VAL A 47 4.73 18.66 31.38
CA VAL A 47 3.83 17.88 30.52
C VAL A 47 4.50 17.54 29.19
N ARG A 48 4.11 16.41 28.60
CA ARG A 48 4.50 16.05 27.23
C ARG A 48 3.73 16.91 26.23
N VAL A 49 4.41 17.39 25.18
CA VAL A 49 3.78 18.24 24.16
C VAL A 49 3.42 17.39 22.96
N GLY A 50 2.20 16.85 22.88
CA GLY A 50 1.84 15.79 21.92
C GLY A 50 2.19 16.07 20.46
N ARG A 51 2.11 17.32 20.00
CA ARG A 51 2.52 17.73 18.64
C ARG A 51 4.02 17.53 18.35
N LYS A 52 4.84 17.41 19.38
CA LYS A 52 6.29 17.21 19.34
C LYS A 52 6.72 15.81 19.72
N GLU A 53 5.76 14.94 19.99
CA GLU A 53 5.98 13.54 20.34
C GLU A 53 5.75 12.66 19.10
N SER A 54 6.66 11.72 18.84
CA SER A 54 6.47 10.67 17.84
C SER A 54 5.91 9.39 18.44
N ALA A 55 6.12 9.16 19.75
CA ALA A 55 5.70 7.97 20.46
C ALA A 55 4.54 8.25 21.44
N PRO A 56 3.57 7.34 21.60
CA PRO A 56 2.49 7.46 22.57
C PRO A 56 2.94 7.59 24.03
N PRO A 57 2.08 8.09 24.93
CA PRO A 57 0.88 8.88 24.62
C PRO A 57 1.25 10.26 24.05
N ARG A 58 0.51 10.73 23.04
CA ARG A 58 0.64 12.06 22.45
C ARG A 58 -0.56 12.93 22.85
N PRO A 59 -0.45 13.77 23.90
CA PRO A 59 -1.59 14.54 24.40
C PRO A 59 -2.04 15.62 23.41
N ILE A 60 -3.35 15.73 23.17
CA ILE A 60 -3.95 16.77 22.32
C ILE A 60 -4.96 17.63 23.09
N CYS A 61 -5.70 17.06 24.06
CA CYS A 61 -6.56 17.80 24.99
C CYS A 61 -6.09 17.62 26.43
N TYR A 62 -5.35 18.60 26.94
CA TYR A 62 -4.78 18.54 28.29
C TYR A 62 -5.81 18.68 29.40
N CYS A 63 -6.97 19.31 29.14
CA CYS A 63 -8.04 19.46 30.12
C CYS A 63 -8.71 18.12 30.44
N PHE A 64 -8.91 17.28 29.42
CA PHE A 64 -9.77 16.10 29.50
C PHE A 64 -9.05 14.78 29.23
N GLY A 65 -7.74 14.84 28.93
CA GLY A 65 -6.89 13.66 28.80
C GLY A 65 -6.87 13.03 27.41
N PHE A 66 -7.52 13.62 26.40
CA PHE A 66 -7.50 13.05 25.05
C PHE A 66 -6.12 13.13 24.41
N THR A 67 -5.83 12.08 23.64
CA THR A 67 -4.60 11.88 22.88
C THR A 67 -4.89 11.76 21.38
N TYR A 68 -3.85 11.83 20.56
CA TYR A 68 -3.98 11.47 19.15
C TYR A 68 -4.37 10.00 18.97
N GLU A 69 -3.92 9.12 19.86
CA GLU A 69 -4.22 7.69 19.82
C GLU A 69 -5.72 7.43 20.00
N ASP A 70 -6.40 8.17 20.88
CA ASP A 70 -7.85 8.03 21.08
C ASP A 70 -8.64 8.36 19.80
N ILE A 71 -8.24 9.44 19.11
CA ILE A 71 -8.85 9.86 17.83
C ILE A 71 -8.59 8.82 16.76
N GLU A 72 -7.34 8.37 16.64
CA GLU A 72 -6.93 7.36 15.65
C GLU A 72 -7.70 6.05 15.89
N ALA A 73 -7.84 5.61 17.15
CA ALA A 73 -8.57 4.41 17.51
C ALA A 73 -10.08 4.50 17.20
N GLU A 74 -10.75 5.61 17.54
CA GLU A 74 -12.18 5.81 17.22
C GLU A 74 -12.44 5.81 15.72
N VAL A 75 -11.60 6.52 14.96
CA VAL A 75 -11.74 6.61 13.50
C VAL A 75 -11.47 5.26 12.84
N GLU A 76 -10.45 4.53 13.30
CA GLU A 76 -10.17 3.19 12.81
C GLU A 76 -11.35 2.24 13.05
N ALA A 77 -11.89 2.23 14.27
CA ALA A 77 -12.99 1.34 14.65
C ALA A 77 -14.33 1.70 13.99
N THR A 78 -14.67 2.99 13.90
CA THR A 78 -16.05 3.42 13.57
C THR A 78 -16.16 4.24 12.28
N GLY A 79 -15.03 4.77 11.78
CA GLY A 79 -15.03 5.73 10.67
C GLY A 79 -15.50 7.13 11.06
N GLN A 80 -15.66 7.41 12.36
CA GLN A 80 -16.03 8.70 12.93
C GLN A 80 -15.27 8.94 14.24
N SER A 81 -15.41 10.12 14.84
CA SER A 81 -14.91 10.38 16.18
C SER A 81 -15.87 11.29 16.95
N ALA A 82 -16.20 10.88 18.18
CA ALA A 82 -17.08 11.61 19.09
C ALA A 82 -16.32 12.64 19.93
N ILE A 83 -14.98 12.55 19.98
CA ILE A 83 -14.10 13.36 20.84
C ILE A 83 -14.32 14.87 20.67
N VAL A 84 -14.52 15.37 19.45
CA VAL A 84 -14.81 16.80 19.22
C VAL A 84 -16.10 17.22 19.94
N GLY A 85 -17.13 16.38 19.88
CA GLY A 85 -18.40 16.61 20.56
C GLY A 85 -18.25 16.58 22.08
N GLU A 86 -17.57 15.57 22.61
CA GLU A 86 -17.35 15.44 24.05
C GLU A 86 -16.57 16.64 24.62
N ILE A 87 -15.48 17.05 23.96
CA ILE A 87 -14.70 18.24 24.36
C ILE A 87 -15.59 19.48 24.31
N THR A 88 -16.37 19.65 23.22
CA THR A 88 -17.25 20.81 23.06
C THR A 88 -18.28 20.92 24.19
N ASP A 89 -18.90 19.80 24.57
CA ASP A 89 -19.91 19.78 25.63
C ASP A 89 -19.32 20.02 27.02
N ARG A 90 -18.11 19.51 27.28
CA ARG A 90 -17.39 19.79 28.54
C ARG A 90 -16.91 21.23 28.62
N CYS A 91 -16.45 21.82 27.52
CA CYS A 91 -16.13 23.25 27.42
C CYS A 91 -17.36 24.14 27.66
N ARG A 92 -18.53 23.81 27.08
CA ARG A 92 -19.78 24.56 27.34
C ARG A 92 -20.20 24.57 28.81
N LYS A 93 -19.79 23.54 29.57
CA LYS A 93 -20.00 23.44 31.02
C LYS A 93 -18.94 24.18 31.84
N GLY A 94 -17.98 24.87 31.20
CA GLY A 94 -16.91 25.61 31.89
C GLY A 94 -15.88 24.71 32.58
N LEU A 95 -15.73 23.46 32.14
CA LEU A 95 -14.83 22.49 32.76
C LEU A 95 -13.40 22.58 32.21
N ASP A 96 -13.14 23.42 31.21
CA ASP A 96 -11.83 23.54 30.59
C ASP A 96 -10.95 24.60 31.26
N ARG A 97 -9.63 24.37 31.18
CA ARG A 97 -8.57 25.27 31.64
C ARG A 97 -7.49 25.42 30.58
N CYS A 98 -7.90 25.56 29.32
CA CYS A 98 -6.99 25.47 28.17
C CYS A 98 -5.79 26.42 28.28
N GLU A 99 -6.00 27.65 28.74
CA GLU A 99 -4.95 28.67 28.90
C GLU A 99 -3.86 28.26 29.90
N GLU A 100 -4.23 27.45 30.90
CA GLU A 100 -3.33 26.99 31.96
C GLU A 100 -2.69 25.63 31.64
N THR A 101 -3.46 24.71 31.04
CA THR A 101 -3.06 23.32 30.86
C THR A 101 -2.52 23.00 29.46
N ASN A 102 -2.91 23.77 28.43
CA ASN A 102 -2.42 23.55 27.07
C ASN A 102 -1.10 24.30 26.84
N PRO A 103 -0.01 23.63 26.41
CA PRO A 103 1.24 24.29 26.03
C PRO A 103 1.07 25.44 25.02
N ARG A 104 0.08 25.35 24.11
CA ARG A 104 -0.21 26.43 23.16
C ARG A 104 -0.85 27.67 23.82
N GLY A 105 -1.43 27.52 25.01
CA GLY A 105 -2.19 28.58 25.69
C GLY A 105 -3.51 28.94 24.99
N ALA A 106 -4.03 28.05 24.13
CA ALA A 106 -5.25 28.26 23.36
C ALA A 106 -6.14 27.02 23.39
N CYS A 107 -7.39 27.14 22.94
CA CYS A 107 -8.33 26.03 22.87
C CYS A 107 -7.81 24.91 21.94
N CYS A 108 -7.87 23.65 22.42
CA CYS A 108 -7.41 22.48 21.68
C CYS A 108 -8.32 22.08 20.50
N LEU A 109 -9.57 22.56 20.45
CA LEU A 109 -10.57 22.12 19.47
C LEU A 109 -10.13 22.29 18.01
N GLY A 110 -9.34 23.33 17.70
CA GLY A 110 -8.78 23.52 16.36
C GLY A 110 -7.84 22.38 15.96
N GLU A 111 -6.94 21.98 16.87
CA GLU A 111 -5.99 20.89 16.66
C GLU A 111 -6.70 19.52 16.65
N VAL A 112 -7.68 19.32 17.54
CA VAL A 112 -8.49 18.08 17.58
C VAL A 112 -9.27 17.90 16.27
N ARG A 113 -9.93 18.95 15.76
CA ARG A 113 -10.63 18.87 14.45
C ARG A 113 -9.67 18.55 13.31
N ALA A 114 -8.48 19.15 13.31
CA ALA A 114 -7.47 18.87 12.31
C ALA A 114 -6.97 17.41 12.41
N ALA A 115 -6.78 16.88 13.62
CA ALA A 115 -6.39 15.50 13.85
C ALA A 115 -7.47 14.51 13.36
N VAL A 116 -8.74 14.76 13.69
CA VAL A 116 -9.88 13.94 13.22
C VAL A 116 -9.95 13.95 11.69
N ALA A 117 -9.85 15.12 11.06
CA ALA A 117 -9.86 15.23 9.59
C ALA A 117 -8.69 14.47 8.93
N GLN A 118 -7.50 14.52 9.54
CA GLN A 118 -6.34 13.76 9.07
C GLN A 118 -6.54 12.26 9.23
N ALA A 119 -7.06 11.79 10.36
CA ALA A 119 -7.35 10.38 10.61
C ALA A 119 -8.38 9.84 9.60
N LEU A 120 -9.48 10.56 9.38
CA LEU A 120 -10.51 10.20 8.39
C LEU A 120 -9.94 10.12 6.97
N LYS A 121 -9.09 11.09 6.59
CA LYS A 121 -8.43 11.08 5.28
C LYS A 121 -7.51 9.87 5.12
N ARG A 122 -6.72 9.52 6.15
CA ARG A 122 -5.84 8.35 6.13
C ARG A 122 -6.63 7.04 5.97
N LYS A 123 -7.73 6.88 6.70
CA LYS A 123 -8.63 5.72 6.57
C LYS A 123 -9.21 5.61 5.15
N GLY A 124 -9.77 6.70 4.63
CA GLY A 124 -10.29 6.71 3.26
C GLY A 124 -9.22 6.43 2.19
N GLN A 125 -7.98 6.89 2.38
CA GLN A 125 -6.86 6.54 1.50
C GLN A 125 -6.46 5.07 1.61
N ALA A 126 -6.48 4.48 2.80
CA ALA A 126 -6.19 3.06 3.01
C ALA A 126 -7.26 2.18 2.35
N GLU A 127 -8.55 2.47 2.57
CA GLU A 127 -9.69 1.77 1.95
C GLU A 127 -9.66 1.89 0.42
N HIS A 128 -9.40 3.08 -0.09
CA HIS A 128 -9.32 3.31 -1.53
C HIS A 128 -8.10 2.63 -2.17
N SER A 129 -6.98 2.53 -1.45
CA SER A 129 -5.79 1.81 -1.91
C SER A 129 -6.03 0.29 -1.91
N ALA A 130 -6.71 -0.23 -0.88
CA ALA A 130 -7.13 -1.62 -0.81
C ALA A 130 -8.08 -1.99 -1.96
N SER A 131 -9.14 -1.21 -2.15
CA SER A 131 -10.10 -1.38 -3.26
C SER A 131 -9.42 -1.30 -4.63
N ARG A 132 -8.51 -0.33 -4.84
CA ARG A 132 -7.75 -0.21 -6.09
C ARG A 132 -6.85 -1.41 -6.35
N GLY A 133 -6.30 -2.02 -5.29
CA GLY A 133 -5.54 -3.27 -5.36
C GLY A 133 -6.39 -4.43 -5.83
N GLU A 134 -7.57 -4.62 -5.23
CA GLU A 134 -8.54 -5.66 -5.61
C GLU A 134 -9.02 -5.49 -7.06
N VAL A 135 -9.41 -4.27 -7.45
CA VAL A 135 -9.89 -3.97 -8.81
C VAL A 135 -8.79 -4.23 -9.83
N ARG A 136 -7.55 -3.79 -9.58
CA ARG A 136 -6.43 -4.03 -10.51
C ARG A 136 -6.16 -5.52 -10.69
N LEU A 137 -6.19 -6.30 -9.60
CA LEU A 137 -5.96 -7.74 -9.65
C LEU A 137 -7.08 -8.46 -10.42
N GLY A 138 -8.34 -8.07 -10.20
CA GLY A 138 -9.50 -8.59 -10.93
C GLY A 138 -9.44 -8.27 -12.43
N VAL A 139 -9.14 -7.02 -12.79
CA VAL A 139 -9.03 -6.58 -14.20
C VAL A 139 -7.87 -7.30 -14.91
N LEU A 140 -6.71 -7.43 -14.27
CA LEU A 140 -5.57 -8.16 -14.84
C LEU A 140 -5.90 -9.65 -15.07
N ALA A 141 -6.59 -10.29 -14.12
CA ALA A 141 -7.02 -11.68 -14.27
C ALA A 141 -8.05 -11.85 -15.40
N GLN A 142 -9.03 -10.93 -15.49
CA GLN A 142 -10.09 -10.98 -16.49
C GLN A 142 -9.58 -10.70 -17.91
N VAL A 143 -8.71 -9.68 -18.07
CA VAL A 143 -8.04 -9.39 -19.35
C VAL A 143 -7.16 -10.56 -19.77
N GLY A 144 -6.44 -11.19 -18.83
CA GLY A 144 -5.64 -12.38 -19.09
C GLY A 144 -6.46 -13.57 -19.61
N ALA A 145 -7.64 -13.81 -19.04
CA ALA A 145 -8.54 -14.88 -19.48
C ALA A 145 -9.11 -14.63 -20.88
N ILE A 146 -9.53 -13.39 -21.18
CA ILE A 146 -10.05 -13.02 -22.50
C ILE A 146 -8.96 -13.14 -23.57
N ALA A 147 -7.75 -12.63 -23.29
CA ALA A 147 -6.63 -12.73 -24.22
C ALA A 147 -6.27 -14.18 -24.55
N ALA A 148 -6.27 -15.07 -23.54
CA ALA A 148 -6.02 -16.49 -23.73
C ALA A 148 -7.11 -17.17 -24.60
N ALA A 149 -8.38 -16.82 -24.38
CA ALA A 149 -9.49 -17.37 -25.15
C ALA A 149 -9.48 -16.91 -26.62
N VAL A 150 -9.16 -15.64 -26.88
CA VAL A 150 -9.05 -15.10 -28.25
C VAL A 150 -7.89 -15.74 -29.00
N LEU A 151 -6.72 -15.88 -28.37
CA LEU A 151 -5.56 -16.54 -28.97
C LEU A 151 -5.85 -18.02 -29.29
N ALA A 152 -6.55 -18.73 -28.40
CA ALA A 152 -6.97 -20.12 -28.63
C ALA A 152 -8.03 -20.25 -29.74
N SER A 153 -8.89 -19.25 -29.91
CA SER A 153 -9.90 -19.26 -30.98
C SER A 153 -9.26 -18.95 -32.35
N ALA A 154 -8.27 -18.06 -32.36
CA ALA A 154 -7.57 -17.65 -33.56
C ALA A 154 -6.78 -18.79 -34.23
N CYS A 155 -6.23 -19.74 -33.45
CA CYS A 155 -5.50 -20.87 -34.04
C CYS A 155 -6.40 -21.89 -34.78
N CYS A 156 -7.72 -21.88 -34.53
CA CYS A 156 -8.67 -22.81 -35.13
C CYS A 156 -9.43 -22.23 -36.34
N TRP A 157 -9.74 -20.93 -36.31
CA TRP A 157 -10.45 -20.27 -37.41
C TRP A 157 -9.55 -19.74 -38.51
N LEU A 158 -8.32 -19.37 -38.19
CA LEU A 158 -7.40 -18.85 -39.19
C LEU A 158 -7.07 -19.87 -40.29
N PRO A 159 -6.87 -21.17 -40.02
CA PRO A 159 -6.70 -22.19 -41.06
C PRO A 159 -7.93 -22.30 -41.97
N LEU A 160 -9.14 -22.27 -41.38
CA LEU A 160 -10.39 -22.40 -42.12
C LEU A 160 -10.67 -21.17 -42.99
N ALA A 161 -10.39 -19.97 -42.48
CA ALA A 161 -10.52 -18.71 -43.21
C ALA A 161 -9.52 -18.60 -44.39
N LEU A 162 -8.27 -19.08 -44.20
CA LEU A 162 -7.26 -19.14 -45.27
C LEU A 162 -7.65 -20.10 -46.39
N VAL A 163 -8.25 -21.24 -46.04
CA VAL A 163 -8.82 -22.18 -47.02
C VAL A 163 -9.98 -21.55 -47.78
N ALA A 164 -10.88 -20.85 -47.08
CA ALA A 164 -12.02 -20.16 -47.70
C ALA A 164 -11.59 -19.00 -48.62
N ALA A 165 -10.48 -18.33 -48.32
CA ALA A 165 -9.90 -17.28 -49.18
C ALA A 165 -9.26 -17.84 -50.47
N GLY A 166 -9.29 -19.15 -50.71
CA GLY A 166 -8.80 -19.76 -51.95
C GLY A 166 -7.28 -19.82 -52.05
N ALA A 167 -6.55 -19.57 -50.96
CA ALA A 167 -5.12 -19.76 -50.91
C ALA A 167 -4.82 -21.27 -50.88
N SER A 168 -4.41 -21.83 -52.01
CA SER A 168 -3.98 -23.23 -52.08
C SER A 168 -2.76 -23.45 -51.17
N VAL A 169 -2.79 -24.54 -50.39
CA VAL A 169 -1.81 -24.93 -49.36
C VAL A 169 -0.36 -24.86 -49.84
N GLY A 170 -0.12 -25.01 -51.15
CA GLY A 170 1.21 -24.92 -51.77
C GLY A 170 1.88 -23.55 -51.71
N THR A 171 1.13 -22.44 -51.69
CA THR A 171 1.71 -21.09 -51.49
C THR A 171 1.89 -20.74 -50.01
N LEU A 172 1.12 -21.39 -49.13
CA LEU A 172 1.27 -21.27 -47.68
C LEU A 172 2.52 -21.98 -47.17
N ALA A 173 2.89 -23.13 -47.73
CA ALA A 173 4.09 -23.86 -47.31
C ALA A 173 5.36 -22.98 -47.42
N GLY A 174 5.57 -22.30 -48.56
CA GLY A 174 6.71 -21.39 -48.73
C GLY A 174 6.65 -20.12 -47.87
N ARG A 175 5.44 -19.62 -47.56
CA ARG A 175 5.27 -18.43 -46.69
C ARG A 175 5.36 -18.77 -45.19
N LEU A 176 4.97 -19.99 -44.81
CA LEU A 176 5.14 -20.54 -43.46
C LEU A 176 6.59 -20.97 -43.21
N GLU A 177 7.32 -21.45 -44.22
CA GLU A 177 8.77 -21.63 -44.15
C GLU A 177 9.49 -20.30 -43.89
N ALA A 178 9.03 -19.22 -44.52
CA ALA A 178 9.55 -17.87 -44.26
C ALA A 178 9.17 -17.31 -42.87
N TRP A 179 8.04 -17.70 -42.30
CA TRP A 179 7.56 -17.20 -40.99
C TRP A 179 8.00 -18.05 -39.79
N ARG A 180 8.40 -19.31 -40.03
CA ARG A 180 8.98 -20.25 -39.06
C ARG A 180 10.11 -19.65 -38.19
N PRO A 181 11.12 -18.95 -38.75
CA PRO A 181 12.21 -18.40 -37.95
C PRO A 181 11.76 -17.26 -37.02
N VAL A 182 10.59 -16.66 -37.22
CA VAL A 182 10.06 -15.58 -36.37
C VAL A 182 9.11 -16.12 -35.30
N PHE A 183 8.33 -17.16 -35.63
CA PHE A 183 7.35 -17.74 -34.71
C PHE A 183 8.00 -18.49 -33.53
N LEU A 184 9.13 -19.14 -33.78
CA LEU A 184 9.92 -19.83 -32.76
C LEU A 184 10.45 -18.88 -31.66
N PRO A 185 11.20 -17.80 -31.97
CA PRO A 185 11.66 -16.88 -30.94
C PRO A 185 10.49 -16.15 -30.26
N ALA A 186 9.40 -15.84 -30.97
CA ALA A 186 8.23 -15.20 -30.37
C ALA A 186 7.57 -16.10 -29.30
N THR A 187 7.41 -17.40 -29.57
CA THR A 187 6.88 -18.36 -28.59
C THR A 187 7.85 -18.58 -27.43
N PHE A 188 9.17 -18.62 -27.68
CA PHE A 188 10.18 -18.65 -26.62
C PHE A 188 10.15 -17.41 -25.74
N VAL A 189 9.99 -16.20 -26.31
CA VAL A 189 9.86 -14.96 -25.55
C VAL A 189 8.57 -14.96 -24.73
N PHE A 190 7.46 -15.45 -25.30
CA PHE A 190 6.19 -15.51 -24.59
C PHE A 190 6.21 -16.52 -23.43
N LEU A 191 6.81 -17.69 -23.65
CA LEU A 191 7.06 -18.69 -22.61
C LEU A 191 8.06 -18.18 -21.57
N ALA A 192 9.14 -17.50 -21.99
CA ALA A 192 10.10 -16.89 -21.08
C ALA A 192 9.44 -15.80 -20.24
N ALA A 193 8.57 -14.97 -20.81
CA ALA A 193 7.77 -14.00 -20.08
C ALA A 193 6.79 -14.69 -19.11
N ALA A 194 6.08 -15.73 -19.54
CA ALA A 194 5.18 -16.50 -18.69
C ALA A 194 5.91 -17.19 -17.53
N PHE A 195 7.07 -17.79 -17.80
CA PHE A 195 7.93 -18.43 -16.81
C PHE A 195 8.53 -17.38 -15.87
N TYR A 196 8.95 -16.25 -16.42
CA TYR A 196 9.43 -15.11 -15.67
C TYR A 196 8.36 -14.51 -14.77
N PHE A 197 7.10 -14.40 -15.17
CA PHE A 197 6.00 -13.95 -14.31
C PHE A 197 5.55 -15.03 -13.32
N ALA A 198 5.66 -16.32 -13.67
CA ALA A 198 5.39 -17.42 -12.76
C ALA A 198 6.48 -17.60 -11.68
N TYR A 199 7.73 -17.21 -11.99
CA TYR A 199 8.87 -17.24 -11.07
C TYR A 199 9.18 -15.90 -10.41
N ARG A 200 8.91 -14.77 -11.07
CA ARG A 200 8.89 -13.45 -10.43
C ARG A 200 7.68 -13.40 -9.53
N ARG A 201 7.97 -13.63 -8.25
CA ARG A 201 7.13 -13.11 -7.19
C ARG A 201 6.90 -11.61 -7.46
N PRO A 202 5.70 -11.06 -7.27
CA PRO A 202 5.61 -9.67 -6.90
C PRO A 202 6.42 -9.50 -5.62
N ALA A 203 7.37 -8.55 -5.60
CA ALA A 203 8.12 -8.18 -4.41
C ALA A 203 7.23 -7.54 -3.31
N THR A 204 5.91 -7.44 -3.56
CA THR A 204 4.89 -6.99 -2.62
C THR A 204 4.17 -8.15 -1.94
N ASP A 205 4.86 -9.27 -1.73
CA ASP A 205 4.47 -10.27 -0.73
C ASP A 205 5.39 -10.06 0.49
N GLY A 206 5.34 -8.82 1.01
CA GLY A 206 5.85 -8.48 2.32
C GLY A 206 4.82 -8.91 3.35
N GLN A 207 4.80 -10.20 3.66
CA GLN A 207 4.23 -10.72 4.89
C GLN A 207 5.39 -11.31 5.71
N ASP A 208 6.29 -10.41 6.13
CA ASP A 208 7.00 -10.52 7.39
C ASP A 208 5.97 -10.41 8.53
N ALA A 209 5.13 -11.43 8.73
CA ALA A 209 4.22 -11.52 9.87
C ALA A 209 3.66 -12.94 10.06
N CYS A 210 4.55 -13.93 10.15
CA CYS A 210 4.30 -15.11 10.96
C CYS A 210 5.25 -15.08 12.15
N GLY A 211 5.07 -14.06 12.98
CA GLY A 211 5.39 -14.15 14.41
C GLY A 211 4.27 -14.93 15.09
N GLU A 212 4.64 -15.63 16.16
CA GLU A 212 3.85 -16.57 16.95
C GLU A 212 2.46 -16.05 17.34
N ALA A 213 1.45 -16.31 16.50
CA ALA A 213 0.04 -16.36 16.90
C ALA A 213 -0.74 -17.10 15.81
N GLY A 214 -1.38 -18.21 16.18
CA GLY A 214 -2.21 -19.01 15.30
C GLY A 214 -3.42 -18.22 14.80
N ALA A 215 -3.51 -18.04 13.48
CA ALA A 215 -4.77 -17.86 12.76
C ALA A 215 -4.54 -18.20 11.27
N CYS A 216 -5.10 -19.34 10.86
CA CYS A 216 -5.39 -19.82 9.50
C CYS A 216 -4.77 -19.05 8.31
N CYS A 217 -3.59 -19.46 7.85
CA CYS A 217 -3.28 -19.37 6.42
C CYS A 217 -4.04 -20.49 5.69
N PRO A 218 -4.77 -20.22 4.59
CA PRO A 218 -5.36 -21.30 3.80
C PRO A 218 -4.26 -22.17 3.18
N GLU A 219 -4.25 -23.44 3.56
CA GLU A 219 -3.33 -24.52 3.16
C GLU A 219 -3.33 -24.80 1.63
N SER A 220 -4.24 -24.17 0.88
CA SER A 220 -4.42 -24.40 -0.56
C SER A 220 -3.37 -23.75 -1.46
N SER A 221 -2.55 -22.82 -0.95
CA SER A 221 -1.63 -22.03 -1.79
C SER A 221 -0.33 -22.75 -2.18
N THR A 222 0.05 -23.84 -1.52
CA THR A 222 1.26 -24.64 -1.86
C THR A 222 0.95 -25.66 -2.95
N LYS A 223 -0.16 -26.41 -2.83
CA LYS A 223 -0.59 -27.38 -3.85
C LYS A 223 -0.94 -26.69 -5.17
N ALA A 224 -1.71 -25.60 -5.15
CA ALA A 224 -2.04 -24.83 -6.35
C ALA A 224 -0.79 -24.28 -7.08
N ARG A 225 0.25 -23.94 -6.33
CA ARG A 225 1.53 -23.42 -6.86
C ARG A 225 2.36 -24.51 -7.52
N SER A 226 2.38 -25.71 -6.94
CA SER A 226 3.03 -26.88 -7.56
C SER A 226 2.29 -27.36 -8.82
N ALA A 227 0.96 -27.39 -8.81
CA ALA A 227 0.14 -27.78 -9.95
C ALA A 227 0.27 -26.78 -11.12
N ARG A 228 0.33 -25.47 -10.83
CA ARG A 228 0.55 -24.42 -11.84
C ARG A 228 1.95 -24.51 -12.48
N ARG A 229 2.98 -24.86 -11.69
CA ARG A 229 4.34 -25.12 -12.20
C ARG A 229 4.39 -26.38 -13.05
N LEU A 230 3.71 -27.45 -12.62
CA LEU A 230 3.62 -28.70 -13.37
C LEU A 230 2.92 -28.48 -14.72
N LEU A 231 1.79 -27.75 -14.72
CA LEU A 231 1.07 -27.39 -15.95
C LEU A 231 1.96 -26.57 -16.91
N LEU A 232 2.75 -25.62 -16.39
CA LEU A 232 3.70 -24.84 -17.19
C LEU A 232 4.79 -25.71 -17.82
N TRP A 233 5.34 -26.67 -17.07
CA TRP A 233 6.31 -27.64 -17.59
C TRP A 233 5.71 -28.58 -18.63
N VAL A 234 4.47 -29.03 -18.44
CA VAL A 234 3.74 -29.85 -19.41
C VAL A 234 3.52 -29.07 -20.70
N VAL A 235 3.09 -27.81 -20.62
CA VAL A 235 2.90 -26.95 -21.81
C VAL A 235 4.23 -26.66 -22.51
N ALA A 236 5.31 -26.40 -21.76
CA ALA A 236 6.64 -26.21 -22.34
C ALA A 236 7.15 -27.49 -23.03
N ALA A 237 6.97 -28.66 -22.42
CA ALA A 237 7.35 -29.94 -23.00
C ALA A 237 6.54 -30.26 -24.27
N LEU A 238 5.23 -29.97 -24.25
CA LEU A 238 4.35 -30.14 -25.42
C LEU A 238 4.76 -29.21 -26.57
N ALA A 239 5.08 -27.95 -26.27
CA ALA A 239 5.54 -26.96 -27.25
C ALA A 239 6.89 -27.36 -27.88
N VAL A 240 7.84 -27.84 -27.07
CA VAL A 240 9.13 -28.37 -27.55
C VAL A 240 8.92 -29.63 -28.40
N GLY A 241 8.03 -30.54 -27.98
CA GLY A 241 7.68 -31.73 -28.76
C GLY A 241 7.08 -31.39 -30.12
N PHE A 242 6.20 -30.39 -30.19
CA PHE A 242 5.61 -29.92 -31.45
C PHE A 242 6.64 -29.20 -32.34
N ALA A 243 7.57 -28.44 -31.74
CA ALA A 243 8.66 -27.80 -32.46
C ALA A 243 9.66 -28.80 -33.05
N LEU A 244 9.83 -29.97 -32.40
CA LEU A 244 10.70 -31.05 -32.84
C LEU A 244 10.04 -32.02 -33.84
N PHE A 245 8.70 -32.10 -33.87
CA PHE A 245 7.96 -32.93 -34.82
C PHE A 245 8.43 -32.83 -36.30
N PRO A 246 8.77 -31.65 -36.86
CA PRO A 246 9.26 -31.56 -38.24
C PRO A 246 10.68 -32.09 -38.48
N GLU A 247 11.52 -32.19 -37.44
CA GLU A 247 12.85 -32.83 -37.55
C GLU A 247 12.74 -34.37 -37.51
N PHE A 248 11.72 -34.90 -36.84
CA PHE A 248 11.47 -36.35 -36.74
C PHE A 248 10.60 -36.92 -37.88
N GLY A 249 9.83 -36.08 -38.58
CA GLY A 249 9.01 -36.48 -39.73
C GLY A 249 9.80 -37.14 -40.88
N PRO A 250 10.95 -36.59 -41.31
CA PRO A 250 11.78 -37.19 -42.37
C PRO A 250 12.45 -38.51 -41.94
N ALA A 251 12.69 -38.71 -40.64
CA ALA A 251 13.32 -39.92 -40.12
C ALA A 251 12.34 -41.09 -39.93
N LEU A 252 11.05 -40.82 -39.72
CA LEU A 252 10.01 -41.84 -39.57
C LEU A 252 9.34 -42.25 -40.90
N LEU A 253 9.31 -41.37 -41.90
CA LEU A 253 8.79 -41.67 -43.25
C LEU A 253 9.88 -42.20 -44.20
N GLY A 254 11.12 -42.33 -43.75
CA GLY A 254 12.28 -42.83 -44.51
C GLY A 254 12.59 -44.32 -44.34
N SER A 255 11.67 -45.12 -43.80
CA SER A 255 11.76 -46.59 -43.84
C SER A 255 10.60 -47.18 -44.63
N ASN A 256 10.61 -46.98 -45.94
CA ASN A 256 10.11 -47.91 -46.96
C ASN A 256 10.60 -47.46 -48.34
#